data_AF-A0A923WY04-F1
#
_entry.id   AF-A0A923WY04-F1
#
_cell.length_a   1.000
_cell.length_b   1.000
_cell.length_c   1.000
_cell.angle_alpha   90.00
_cell.angle_beta   90.00
_cell.angle_gamma   90.00
#
_symmetry.space_group_name_H-M   'P 1'
#
loop_
_entity.id
_entity.type
_entity.pdbx_description
1 polymer ?
#
loop_
_entity_poly.entity_id
_entity_poly.type
_entity_poly.pdbx_seq_one_letter_code
_entity_poly.pdbx_strand_id
1 'polypeptide(L)'
;MNIKNKIWFIFTTILLDALGIGLLIPVMPDIIKRFTTDPTMVSQYFGYFIAAYACMQFIASPILGSLSDRYGRRLILLISLLGAGLDYLFMAFAPTLPLLFMGRMISGLTGA
;
A
#
# COMPACT_ATOMS: atom_id res chain seq x y z
N MET A 1 -8.13 22.26 17.36
CA MET A 1 -8.68 20.90 17.08
C MET A 1 -8.52 20.06 18.33
N ASN A 2 -9.63 19.61 18.93
CA ASN A 2 -9.67 18.85 20.19
C ASN A 2 -8.81 17.57 20.09
N ILE A 3 -8.11 17.19 21.16
CA ILE A 3 -7.23 15.99 21.21
C ILE A 3 -8.00 14.73 20.79
N LYS A 4 -9.26 14.63 21.21
CA LYS A 4 -10.19 13.55 20.84
C LYS A 4 -10.35 13.40 19.32
N ASN A 5 -10.40 14.50 18.57
CA ASN A 5 -10.54 14.51 17.11
C ASN A 5 -9.25 14.11 16.39
N LYS A 6 -8.07 14.37 17.00
CA LYS A 6 -6.78 13.93 16.45
C LYS A 6 -6.62 12.41 16.53
N ILE A 7 -7.00 11.82 17.67
CA ILE A 7 -6.93 10.37 17.87
C ILE A 7 -7.91 9.66 16.92
N TRP A 8 -9.14 10.13 16.83
CA TRP A 8 -10.14 9.56 15.91
C TRP A 8 -9.71 9.62 14.44
N PHE A 9 -9.07 10.71 14.03
CA PHE A 9 -8.54 10.85 12.67
C PHE A 9 -7.45 9.80 12.38
N ILE A 10 -6.45 9.69 13.25
CA ILE A 10 -5.35 8.72 13.11
C ILE A 10 -5.89 7.29 13.11
N PHE A 11 -6.81 6.98 14.02
CA PHE A 11 -7.45 5.68 14.12
C PHE A 11 -8.16 5.30 12.81
N THR A 12 -8.94 6.23 12.25
CA THR A 12 -9.68 5.99 10.98
C THR A 12 -8.72 5.75 9.82
N THR A 13 -7.63 6.52 9.72
CA THR A 13 -6.63 6.34 8.65
C THR A 13 -5.92 5.00 8.76
N ILE A 14 -5.49 4.59 9.96
CA ILE A 14 -4.83 3.29 10.17
C ILE A 14 -5.81 2.14 9.91
N LEU A 15 -7.08 2.30 10.31
CA LEU A 15 -8.11 1.30 10.05
C LEU A 15 -8.37 1.11 8.55
N LEU A 16 -8.45 2.20 7.79
CA LEU A 16 -8.60 2.13 6.33
C LEU A 16 -7.41 1.44 5.66
N ASP A 17 -6.19 1.76 6.11
CA ASP A 17 -4.97 1.16 5.55
C ASP A 17 -4.89 -0.34 5.86
N ALA A 18 -5.15 -0.74 7.11
CA ALA A 18 -5.18 -2.14 7.53
C ALA A 18 -6.24 -2.96 6.78
N LEU A 19 -7.43 -2.38 6.54
CA LEU A 19 -8.47 -3.02 5.72
C LEU A 19 -8.01 -3.22 4.27
N GLY A 20 -7.33 -2.25 3.68
CA GLY A 20 -6.80 -2.36 2.33
C GLY A 20 -5.82 -3.52 2.19
N ILE A 21 -4.80 -3.57 3.06
CA ILE A 21 -3.80 -4.67 3.06
C ILE A 21 -4.49 -6.02 3.35
N GLY A 22 -5.40 -6.05 4.32
CA GLY A 22 -6.13 -7.27 4.70
C GLY A 22 -7.01 -7.84 3.59
N LEU A 23 -7.61 -6.99 2.75
CA LEU A 23 -8.37 -7.41 1.57
C LEU A 23 -7.45 -7.84 0.42
N LEU A 24 -6.29 -7.22 0.28
CA LEU A 24 -5.41 -7.44 -0.85
C LEU A 24 -4.66 -8.78 -0.78
N ILE A 25 -4.20 -9.17 0.40
CA ILE A 25 -3.50 -10.44 0.63
C ILE A 25 -4.26 -11.67 0.08
N PRO A 26 -5.56 -11.88 0.38
CA PRO A 26 -6.31 -13.02 -0.14
C PRO A 26 -6.69 -12.88 -1.62
N VAL A 27 -6.84 -11.65 -2.14
CA VAL A 27 -7.25 -11.40 -3.53
C VAL A 27 -6.08 -11.52 -4.51
N MET A 28 -4.85 -11.23 -4.06
CA MET A 28 -3.66 -11.24 -4.93
C MET A 28 -3.38 -12.58 -5.63
N PRO A 29 -3.42 -13.74 -4.94
CA PRO A 29 -3.20 -15.03 -5.59
C PRO A 29 -4.15 -15.26 -6.78
N ASP A 30 -5.42 -14.83 -6.66
CA ASP A 30 -6.41 -14.99 -7.72
C ASP A 30 -6.18 -14.04 -8.91
N ILE A 31 -5.58 -12.87 -8.66
CA ILE A 31 -5.14 -11.96 -9.73
C ILE A 31 -3.92 -12.55 -10.46
N ILE A 32 -2.93 -13.08 -9.73
CA ILE A 32 -1.72 -13.67 -10.31
C ILE A 32 -2.06 -14.92 -11.14
N LYS A 33 -3.03 -15.72 -10.72
CA LYS A 33 -3.55 -16.87 -11.48
C LYS A 33 -4.08 -16.51 -12.88
N ARG A 34 -4.45 -15.25 -13.13
CA ARG A 34 -4.85 -14.78 -14.48
C ARG A 34 -3.68 -14.72 -15.45
N PHE A 35 -2.46 -14.65 -14.95
CA PHE A 35 -1.23 -14.47 -15.73
C PHE A 35 -0.35 -15.72 -15.76
N THR A 36 -0.52 -16.63 -14.79
CA THR A 36 0.20 -17.92 -14.76
C THR A 36 -0.64 -19.01 -14.12
N THR A 37 -0.64 -20.20 -14.72
CA THR A 37 -1.41 -21.37 -14.24
C THR A 37 -0.58 -22.28 -13.34
N ASP A 38 0.75 -22.09 -13.28
CA ASP A 38 1.65 -22.91 -12.45
C ASP A 38 1.59 -22.46 -10.98
N PRO A 39 1.15 -23.31 -10.03
CA PRO A 39 1.03 -22.97 -8.61
C PRO A 39 2.35 -22.51 -7.97
N THR A 40 3.47 -23.02 -8.47
CA THR A 40 4.81 -22.69 -7.98
C THR A 40 5.17 -21.25 -8.32
N MET A 41 4.85 -20.84 -9.55
CA MET A 41 5.08 -19.47 -10.04
C MET A 41 4.15 -18.48 -9.34
N VAL A 42 2.88 -18.82 -9.12
CA VAL A 42 1.94 -17.98 -8.37
C VAL A 42 2.48 -17.64 -6.99
N SER A 43 2.98 -18.65 -6.27
CA SER A 43 3.54 -18.49 -4.91
C SER A 43 4.82 -17.63 -4.91
N GLN A 44 5.70 -17.83 -5.89
CA GLN A 44 6.92 -17.03 -6.04
C GLN A 44 6.62 -15.55 -6.34
N TYR A 45 5.72 -15.27 -7.30
CA TYR A 45 5.32 -13.90 -7.62
C TYR A 45 4.66 -13.19 -6.45
N PHE A 46 3.81 -13.91 -5.70
CA PHE A 46 3.21 -13.36 -4.49
C PHE A 46 4.27 -13.04 -3.42
N GLY A 47 5.26 -13.92 -3.23
CA GLY A 47 6.40 -13.69 -2.35
C GLY A 47 7.21 -12.45 -2.74
N TYR A 48 7.53 -12.30 -4.03
CA TYR A 48 8.22 -11.11 -4.54
C TYR A 48 7.40 -9.83 -4.38
N PHE A 49 6.08 -9.92 -4.53
CA PHE A 49 5.16 -8.79 -4.38
C PHE A 49 5.14 -8.27 -2.93
N ILE A 50 5.07 -9.17 -1.94
CA ILE A 50 5.16 -8.80 -0.52
C ILE A 50 6.56 -8.25 -0.21
N ALA A 51 7.62 -8.89 -0.71
CA ALA A 51 9.00 -8.45 -0.47
C ALA A 51 9.24 -7.03 -1.02
N ALA A 52 8.80 -6.75 -2.25
CA ALA A 52 8.90 -5.43 -2.86
C ALA A 52 8.14 -4.37 -2.06
N TYR A 53 6.93 -4.70 -1.59
CA TYR A 53 6.13 -3.82 -0.73
C TYR A 53 6.84 -3.53 0.61
N ALA A 54 7.36 -4.56 1.27
CA ALA A 54 8.08 -4.40 2.54
C ALA A 54 9.38 -3.60 2.38
N CYS A 55 10.15 -3.83 1.30
CA CYS A 55 11.33 -3.04 0.99
C CYS A 55 10.98 -1.56 0.77
N MET A 56 9.90 -1.27 0.04
CA MET A 56 9.47 0.10 -0.18
C MET A 56 8.97 0.76 1.11
N GLN A 57 8.21 0.06 1.95
CA GLN A 57 7.82 0.57 3.26
C GLN A 57 9.03 0.88 4.13
N PHE A 58 10.03 0.00 4.14
CA PHE A 58 11.26 0.20 4.92
C PHE A 58 12.01 1.47 4.52
N ILE A 59 12.06 1.79 3.22
CA ILE A 59 12.69 3.02 2.71
C ILE A 59 11.80 4.24 2.99
N ALA A 60 10.50 4.10 2.79
CA ALA A 60 9.56 5.21 2.88
C ALA A 60 9.26 5.63 4.32
N SER A 61 9.27 4.70 5.28
CA SER A 61 8.95 4.99 6.69
C SER A 61 9.84 6.09 7.31
N PRO A 62 11.19 6.08 7.19
CA PRO A 62 12.02 7.18 7.68
C PRO A 62 11.82 8.48 6.89
N ILE A 63 11.56 8.39 5.58
CA ILE A 63 11.33 9.56 4.73
C ILE A 63 10.02 10.26 5.12
N LEU A 64 8.92 9.52 5.14
CA LEU A 64 7.59 10.01 5.53
C LEU A 64 7.53 10.43 6.99
N GLY A 65 8.24 9.73 7.89
CA GLY A 65 8.41 10.13 9.29
C GLY A 65 9.08 11.50 9.42
N SER A 66 10.22 11.69 8.75
CA SER A 66 10.94 12.98 8.78
C SER A 66 10.17 14.12 8.12
N LEU A 67 9.45 13.85 7.03
CA LEU A 67 8.55 14.81 6.38
C LEU A 67 7.37 15.16 7.30
N SER A 68 6.82 14.16 8.01
CA SER A 68 5.67 14.30 8.91
C SER A 68 5.97 15.25 10.06
N ASP A 69 7.19 15.15 10.59
CA ASP A 69 7.65 16.02 11.67
C ASP A 69 7.88 17.46 11.19
N ARG A 70 8.18 17.66 9.89
CA ARG A 70 8.49 18.99 9.32
C ARG A 70 7.28 19.73 8.76
N TYR A 71 6.34 19.04 8.11
CA TYR A 71 5.16 19.64 7.47
C TYR A 71 3.85 19.41 8.24
N GLY A 72 3.90 18.63 9.33
CA GLY A 72 2.77 18.29 10.17
C GLY A 72 2.08 16.99 9.76
N ARG A 73 1.92 16.08 10.74
CA ARG A 73 1.32 14.73 10.62
C ARG A 73 0.04 14.64 9.78
N ARG A 74 -0.84 15.65 9.83
CA ARG A 74 -2.16 15.57 9.18
C ARG A 74 -2.08 15.63 7.65
N LEU A 75 -1.19 16.45 7.10
CA LEU A 75 -1.07 16.63 5.65
C LEU A 75 -0.50 15.37 5.00
N ILE A 76 0.51 14.78 5.64
CA ILE A 76 1.22 13.62 5.10
C ILE A 76 0.38 12.36 5.17
N LEU A 77 -0.38 12.15 6.26
CA LEU A 77 -1.35 11.05 6.32
C LEU A 77 -2.41 11.12 5.20
N LEU A 78 -2.86 12.31 4.80
CA LEU A 78 -3.81 12.46 3.70
C LEU A 78 -3.17 12.17 2.33
N ILE A 79 -1.92 12.59 2.13
CA ILE A 79 -1.16 12.27 0.90
C ILE A 79 -0.91 10.76 0.81
N SER A 80 -0.56 10.13 1.92
CA SER A 80 -0.42 8.67 2.04
C SER A 80 -1.70 7.93 1.66
N LEU A 81 -2.84 8.38 2.20
CA LEU A 81 -4.14 7.79 1.91
C LEU A 81 -4.56 7.99 0.44
N LEU A 82 -4.26 9.16 -0.13
CA LEU A 82 -4.49 9.44 -1.56
C LEU A 82 -3.62 8.55 -2.45
N GLY A 83 -2.34 8.38 -2.08
CA GLY A 83 -1.41 7.49 -2.78
C GLY A 83 -1.87 6.03 -2.75
N ALA A 84 -2.33 5.56 -1.59
CA ALA A 84 -2.90 4.22 -1.46
C ALA A 84 -4.19 4.06 -2.29
N GLY A 85 -5.10 5.04 -2.27
CA GLY A 85 -6.31 5.01 -3.08
C GLY A 85 -6.02 5.00 -4.60
N LEU A 86 -5.02 5.78 -5.03
CA LEU A 86 -4.57 5.78 -6.41
C LEU A 86 -3.92 4.44 -6.80
N ASP A 87 -3.17 3.79 -5.92
CA ASP A 87 -2.65 2.44 -6.15
C ASP A 87 -3.79 1.45 -6.41
N TYR A 88 -4.81 1.41 -5.55
CA TYR A 88 -5.94 0.49 -5.74
C TYR A 88 -6.66 0.73 -7.08
N LEU A 89 -6.84 1.99 -7.48
CA LEU A 89 -7.38 2.34 -8.79
C LEU A 89 -6.46 1.85 -9.92
N PHE A 90 -5.16 2.12 -9.82
CA PHE A 90 -4.18 1.69 -10.83
C PHE A 90 -4.15 0.16 -10.96
N MET A 91 -4.23 -0.54 -9.83
CA MET A 91 -4.25 -1.99 -9.74
C MET A 91 -5.54 -2.59 -10.32
N ALA A 92 -6.68 -1.91 -10.16
CA ALA A 92 -7.95 -2.33 -10.75
C ALA A 92 -7.93 -2.25 -12.30
N PHE A 93 -7.18 -1.31 -12.87
CA PHE A 93 -7.04 -1.14 -14.32
C PHE A 93 -5.78 -1.79 -14.91
N ALA A 94 -4.91 -2.39 -14.09
CA ALA A 94 -3.64 -2.97 -14.53
C ALA A 94 -3.86 -4.20 -15.42
N PRO A 95 -3.50 -4.16 -16.73
CA PRO A 95 -3.67 -5.28 -17.64
C PRO A 95 -2.49 -6.26 -17.62
N THR A 96 -1.39 -5.96 -16.89
CA THR A 96 -0.16 -6.77 -16.90
C THR A 96 0.51 -6.88 -15.52
N LEU A 97 1.16 -8.02 -15.24
CA LEU A 97 1.92 -8.29 -14.00
C LEU A 97 2.94 -7.20 -13.61
N PRO A 98 3.72 -6.62 -14.53
CA PRO A 98 4.66 -5.54 -14.21
C PRO A 98 3.96 -4.25 -13.75
N LEU A 99 2.75 -3.97 -14.26
CA LEU A 99 1.96 -2.81 -13.83
C LEU A 99 1.44 -2.98 -12.40
N LEU A 100 1.09 -4.21 -12.02
CA LEU A 100 0.74 -4.60 -10.64
C LEU A 100 1.91 -4.37 -9.66
N PHE A 101 3.13 -4.72 -10.08
CA PHE A 101 4.34 -4.46 -9.31
C PHE A 101 4.66 -2.96 -9.20
N MET A 102 4.49 -2.20 -10.29
CA MET A 102 4.68 -0.75 -10.28
C MET A 102 3.69 -0.04 -9.35
N GLY A 103 2.40 -0.43 -9.38
CA GLY A 103 1.42 0.08 -8.44
C GLY A 103 1.85 -0.17 -6.99
N ARG A 104 2.25 -1.41 -6.68
CA ARG A 104 2.73 -1.76 -5.33
C ARG A 104 3.91 -0.95 -4.85
N MET A 105 4.86 -0.64 -5.73
CA MET A 105 6.01 0.19 -5.39
C MET A 105 5.57 1.60 -4.99
N ILE A 106 4.57 2.16 -5.69
CA ILE A 106 3.98 3.46 -5.36
C ILE A 106 3.22 3.37 -4.03
N SER A 107 2.44 2.31 -3.80
CA SER A 107 1.74 2.10 -2.52
C SER A 107 2.67 1.93 -1.34
N GLY A 108 3.78 1.18 -1.48
CA GLY A 108 4.78 1.04 -0.43
C GLY A 108 5.48 2.35 -0.11
N LEU A 109 5.65 3.24 -1.10
CA LEU A 109 6.20 4.59 -0.93
C LEU A 109 5.23 5.55 -0.24
N THR A 110 3.92 5.37 -0.42
CA THR A 110 2.92 6.28 0.15
C THR A 110 2.31 5.77 1.45
N GLY A 111 2.29 4.46 1.70
CA GLY A 111 1.64 3.85 2.87
C GLY A 111 2.50 3.70 4.13
N ALA A 112 3.73 4.24 4.14
CA ALA A 112 4.69 4.06 5.23
C ALA A 112 4.69 5.16 6.30
#